data_AF-A0A919CGN6-F1
#
_entry.id   AF-A0A919CGN6-F1
#
_cell.length_a   1.000
_cell.length_b   1.000
_cell.length_c   1.000
_cell.angle_alpha   90.00
_cell.angle_beta   90.00
_cell.angle_gamma   90.00
#
_symmetry.space_group_name_H-M   'P 1'
#
loop_
_entity.id
_entity.type
_entity.pdbx_description
1 polymer ?
#
loop_
_entity_poly.entity_id
_entity_poly.type
_entity_poly.pdbx_seq_one_letter_code
_entity_poly.pdbx_strand_id
1 'polypeptide(L)'
;MTEPTERERQLPPEAKGNSKWHDTTDAVWMRSSLSKESSEAIVEVAEFDDGFRAVRDGKSPEKGTLFFTPAEWEAFVLGARDGEFDIPEEYLSEEEAAIQRGDAGTEATWVPSPLNTPEAMAEYHRRENERSATTSD
;
A
#
# COMPACT_ATOMS: atom_id res chain seq x y z
N MET A 1 32.73 16.24 -8.67
CA MET A 1 32.15 15.10 -7.94
C MET A 1 31.68 15.66 -6.61
N THR A 2 30.39 15.59 -6.32
CA THR A 2 29.80 16.14 -5.10
C THR A 2 29.85 15.05 -4.02
N GLU A 3 30.42 15.36 -2.86
CA GLU A 3 30.47 14.42 -1.73
C GLU A 3 29.05 14.16 -1.21
N PRO A 4 28.67 12.90 -0.88
CA PRO A 4 27.37 12.59 -0.31
C PRO A 4 27.18 13.30 1.04
N THR A 5 25.96 13.75 1.28
CA THR A 5 25.50 14.32 2.55
C THR A 5 25.53 13.28 3.68
N GLU A 6 25.53 13.74 4.93
CA GLU A 6 25.54 12.86 6.10
C GLU A 6 24.30 11.96 6.20
N ARG A 7 23.13 12.44 5.75
CA ARG A 7 21.92 11.62 5.60
C ARG A 7 22.12 10.50 4.59
N GLU A 8 22.68 10.79 3.42
CA GLU A 8 22.94 9.77 2.38
C GLU A 8 23.92 8.67 2.85
N ARG A 9 24.84 9.00 3.76
CA ARG A 9 25.77 8.02 4.35
C ARG A 9 25.12 7.08 5.36
N GLN A 10 24.03 7.51 6.01
CA GLN A 10 23.30 6.72 7.02
C GLN A 10 22.11 5.94 6.44
N LEU A 11 21.80 6.14 5.16
CA LEU A 11 20.75 5.41 4.48
C LEU A 11 21.01 3.89 4.51
N PRO A 12 19.97 3.07 4.74
CA PRO A 12 20.10 1.63 4.68
C PRO A 12 20.47 1.19 3.24
N PRO A 13 21.08 0.01 3.05
CA PRO A 13 21.58 -0.43 1.74
C PRO A 13 20.57 -0.32 0.59
N GLU A 14 19.30 -0.62 0.85
CA GLU A 14 18.17 -0.57 -0.10
C GLU A 14 17.81 0.84 -0.58
N ALA A 15 18.21 1.87 0.18
CA ALA A 15 17.94 3.26 -0.15
C ALA A 15 19.05 3.89 -1.02
N LYS A 16 20.23 3.27 -1.08
CA LYS A 16 21.40 3.86 -1.74
C LYS A 16 21.23 3.87 -3.26
N GLY A 17 21.04 5.06 -3.81
CA GLY A 17 20.86 5.29 -5.25
C GLY A 17 19.42 5.04 -5.75
N ASN A 18 18.48 4.72 -4.87
CA ASN A 18 17.06 4.58 -5.21
C ASN A 18 16.35 5.92 -4.96
N SER A 19 16.12 6.69 -6.02
CA SER A 19 15.44 7.98 -5.93
C SER A 19 13.97 7.91 -5.52
N LYS A 20 13.38 6.70 -5.48
CA LYS A 20 11.99 6.48 -5.05
C LYS A 20 11.89 6.02 -3.59
N TRP A 21 13.02 5.71 -2.96
CA TRP A 21 13.02 5.16 -1.61
C TRP A 21 12.44 6.16 -0.61
N HIS A 22 11.59 5.66 0.28
CA HIS A 22 11.07 6.36 1.43
C HIS A 22 11.29 5.51 2.67
N ASP A 23 11.47 6.18 3.82
CA ASP A 23 11.51 5.48 5.10
C ASP A 23 10.14 4.90 5.41
N THR A 24 10.08 3.58 5.59
CA THR A 24 8.85 2.83 5.85
C THR A 24 8.72 2.36 7.29
N THR A 25 9.66 2.72 8.20
CA THR A 25 9.66 2.23 9.58
C THR A 25 8.34 2.50 10.29
N ASP A 26 7.80 3.71 10.13
CA ASP A 26 6.52 4.13 10.72
C ASP A 26 5.50 4.55 9.65
N ALA A 27 5.62 4.00 8.44
CA ALA A 27 4.64 4.22 7.39
C ALA A 27 3.30 3.57 7.75
N VAL A 28 2.20 4.26 7.43
CA VAL A 28 0.85 3.74 7.62
C VAL A 28 0.52 2.79 6.47
N TRP A 29 0.64 1.49 6.71
CA TRP A 29 0.28 0.46 5.74
C TRP A 29 -1.21 0.16 5.81
N MET A 30 -1.84 0.13 4.65
CA MET A 30 -3.27 -0.12 4.49
C MET A 30 -3.50 -1.28 3.52
N ARG A 31 -4.62 -1.98 3.68
CA ARG A 31 -5.04 -3.10 2.84
C ARG A 31 -6.55 -3.08 2.60
N SER A 32 -7.03 -3.89 1.66
CA SER A 32 -8.47 -4.11 1.47
C SER A 32 -9.07 -4.83 2.67
N SER A 33 -10.29 -4.46 3.06
CA SER A 33 -11.09 -5.19 4.05
C SER A 33 -11.48 -6.61 3.60
N LEU A 34 -11.35 -6.90 2.29
CA LEU A 34 -11.56 -8.23 1.72
C LEU A 34 -10.33 -9.16 1.89
N SER A 35 -9.17 -8.61 2.25
CA SER A 35 -7.97 -9.40 2.55
C SER A 35 -8.11 -10.09 3.91
N LYS A 36 -8.46 -11.38 3.88
CA LYS A 36 -8.60 -12.23 5.07
C LYS A 36 -7.23 -12.82 5.44
N GLU A 37 -7.06 -13.25 6.70
CA GLU A 37 -5.84 -13.97 7.10
C GLU A 37 -5.61 -15.25 6.28
N SER A 38 -6.70 -15.85 5.80
CA SER A 38 -6.69 -17.03 4.93
C SER A 38 -6.39 -16.72 3.46
N SER A 39 -6.38 -15.45 3.04
CA SER A 39 -6.09 -15.08 1.65
C SER A 39 -4.69 -15.54 1.25
N GLU A 40 -4.53 -16.00 0.02
CA GLU A 40 -3.22 -16.50 -0.46
C GLU A 40 -2.17 -15.40 -0.49
N ALA A 41 -2.56 -14.21 -0.94
CA ALA A 41 -1.76 -12.99 -0.96
C ALA A 41 -2.50 -11.82 -0.31
N ILE A 42 -1.76 -10.92 0.32
CA ILE A 42 -2.27 -9.65 0.88
C ILE A 42 -1.36 -8.55 0.37
N VAL A 43 -1.90 -7.65 -0.47
CA VAL A 43 -1.17 -6.44 -0.88
C VAL A 43 -1.41 -5.35 0.15
N GLU A 44 -0.33 -4.76 0.66
CA GLU A 44 -0.39 -3.59 1.52
C GLU A 44 0.27 -2.40 0.83
N VAL A 45 -0.32 -1.23 1.01
CA VAL A 45 0.13 0.03 0.40
C VAL A 45 0.28 1.10 1.47
N ALA A 46 1.37 1.85 1.41
CA ALA A 46 1.58 3.05 2.20
C ALA A 46 1.65 4.29 1.30
N GLU A 47 1.09 5.39 1.80
CA GLU A 47 1.06 6.71 1.15
C GLU A 47 1.96 7.71 1.90
N PHE A 48 2.74 8.46 1.12
CA PHE A 48 3.58 9.57 1.56
C PHE A 48 3.03 10.92 1.11
N ASP A 49 3.41 11.98 1.82
CA ASP A 49 2.89 13.36 1.61
C ASP A 49 3.21 13.94 0.23
N ASP A 50 4.25 13.43 -0.44
CA ASP A 50 4.65 13.84 -1.80
C ASP A 50 3.98 13.01 -2.90
N GLY A 51 3.04 12.13 -2.53
CA GLY A 51 2.27 11.30 -3.44
C GLY A 51 2.95 9.99 -3.83
N PHE A 52 4.16 9.71 -3.37
CA PHE A 52 4.77 8.40 -3.59
C PHE A 52 3.97 7.30 -2.89
N ARG A 53 4.14 6.07 -3.40
CA ARG A 53 3.55 4.87 -2.79
C ARG A 53 4.62 3.82 -2.54
N ALA A 54 4.50 3.16 -1.41
CA ALA A 54 5.20 1.93 -1.13
C ALA A 54 4.22 0.76 -1.16
N VAL A 55 4.62 -0.37 -1.73
CA VAL A 55 3.82 -1.59 -1.83
C VAL A 55 4.64 -2.76 -1.28
N ARG A 56 4.01 -3.61 -0.48
CA ARG A 56 4.65 -4.83 0.05
C ARG A 56 3.67 -6.01 0.11
N ASP A 57 4.23 -7.21 0.25
CA ASP A 57 3.50 -8.41 0.63
C ASP A 57 3.20 -8.37 2.13
N GLY A 58 1.92 -8.19 2.50
CA GLY A 58 1.48 -8.14 3.89
C GLY A 58 1.66 -9.47 4.65
N LYS A 59 1.84 -10.59 3.94
CA LYS A 59 2.15 -11.89 4.56
C LYS A 59 3.66 -12.12 4.72
N SER A 60 4.49 -11.34 4.05
CA SER A 60 5.94 -11.42 4.14
C SER A 60 6.61 -10.05 3.94
N PRO A 61 6.37 -9.05 4.81
CA PRO A 61 6.88 -7.69 4.64
C PRO A 61 8.41 -7.61 4.53
N GLU A 62 9.11 -8.56 5.15
CA GLU A 62 10.57 -8.67 5.15
C GLU A 62 11.17 -9.00 3.78
N LYS A 63 10.37 -9.49 2.82
CA LYS A 63 10.83 -9.79 1.46
C LYS A 63 11.17 -8.54 0.65
N GLY A 64 10.72 -7.38 1.11
CA GLY A 64 11.06 -6.10 0.51
C GLY A 64 9.84 -5.24 0.22
N THR A 65 10.14 -4.01 -0.20
CA THR A 65 9.15 -2.98 -0.53
C THR A 65 9.43 -2.44 -1.93
N LEU A 66 8.37 -2.33 -2.73
CA LEU A 66 8.39 -1.67 -4.03
C LEU A 66 7.96 -0.22 -3.86
N PHE A 67 8.67 0.70 -4.50
CA PHE A 67 8.35 2.13 -4.46
C PHE A 67 7.91 2.63 -5.84
N PHE A 68 6.82 3.38 -5.86
CA PHE A 68 6.19 3.94 -7.04
C PHE A 68 6.19 5.46 -6.93
N THR A 69 6.58 6.13 -8.02
CA THR A 69 6.30 7.56 -8.19
C THR A 69 4.79 7.79 -8.30
N PRO A 70 4.30 9.03 -8.09
CA PRO A 70 2.87 9.33 -8.26
C PRO A 70 2.33 8.91 -9.64
N ALA A 71 3.09 9.18 -10.71
CA ALA A 71 2.69 8.84 -12.08
C ALA A 71 2.69 7.33 -12.34
N GLU A 72 3.65 6.59 -11.80
CA GLU A 72 3.68 5.12 -11.92
C GLU A 72 2.54 4.49 -11.13
N TRP A 73 2.20 5.02 -9.96
CA TRP A 73 1.07 4.56 -9.18
C TRP A 73 -0.26 4.81 -9.90
N GLU A 74 -0.44 5.99 -10.47
CA GLU A 74 -1.62 6.31 -11.28
C GLU A 74 -1.75 5.32 -12.46
N ALA A 75 -0.67 5.10 -13.21
CA ALA A 75 -0.66 4.13 -14.31
C ALA A 75 -0.97 2.70 -13.84
N PHE A 76 -0.37 2.27 -12.73
CA PHE A 76 -0.62 0.95 -12.14
C PHE A 76 -2.10 0.76 -11.75
N VAL A 77 -2.70 1.74 -11.08
CA VAL A 77 -4.10 1.68 -10.66
C VAL A 77 -5.04 1.66 -11.86
N LEU A 78 -4.74 2.44 -12.91
CA LEU A 78 -5.54 2.42 -14.14
C LEU A 78 -5.46 1.05 -14.83
N GLY A 79 -4.26 0.50 -15.03
CA GLY A 79 -4.10 -0.84 -15.61
C GLY A 79 -4.79 -1.94 -14.78
N ALA A 80 -4.67 -1.88 -13.46
CA ALA A 80 -5.36 -2.81 -12.56
C ALA A 80 -6.89 -2.72 -12.68
N ARG A 81 -7.45 -1.51 -12.81
CA ARG A 81 -8.90 -1.31 -13.03
C ARG A 81 -9.37 -1.75 -14.41
N ASP A 82 -8.49 -1.68 -15.40
CA ASP A 82 -8.73 -2.19 -16.76
C ASP A 82 -8.61 -3.72 -16.85
N GLY A 83 -8.36 -4.40 -15.71
CA GLY A 83 -8.32 -5.86 -15.62
C GLY A 83 -6.98 -6.48 -16.02
N GLU A 84 -5.88 -5.71 -16.07
CA GLU A 84 -4.55 -6.23 -16.45
C GLU A 84 -4.07 -7.37 -15.52
N PHE A 85 -4.56 -7.40 -14.29
CA PHE A 85 -4.25 -8.42 -13.29
C PHE A 85 -5.42 -9.37 -12.99
N ASP A 86 -6.49 -9.33 -13.79
CA ASP A 86 -7.61 -10.24 -13.64
C ASP A 86 -7.17 -11.68 -13.91
N ILE A 87 -7.56 -12.58 -13.02
CA ILE A 87 -7.23 -14.00 -13.10
C ILE A 87 -8.34 -14.70 -13.88
N PRO A 88 -8.04 -15.67 -14.75
CA PRO A 88 -9.06 -16.52 -15.36
C PRO A 88 -9.98 -17.13 -14.29
N GLU A 89 -11.30 -17.02 -14.47
CA GLU A 89 -12.28 -17.44 -13.45
C GLU A 89 -12.17 -18.92 -13.07
N GLU A 90 -11.60 -19.76 -13.94
CA GLU A 90 -11.34 -21.17 -13.65
C GLU A 90 -10.36 -21.40 -12.47
N TYR A 91 -9.56 -20.40 -12.10
CA TYR A 91 -8.66 -20.43 -10.94
C TYR A 91 -9.23 -19.74 -9.70
N LEU A 92 -10.42 -19.15 -9.80
CA LEU A 92 -11.04 -18.41 -8.71
C LEU A 92 -12.13 -19.25 -8.03
N SER A 93 -12.25 -19.10 -6.72
CA SER A 93 -13.49 -19.48 -6.04
C SER A 93 -14.65 -18.59 -6.52
N GLU A 94 -15.89 -19.04 -6.29
CA GLU A 94 -17.08 -18.25 -6.66
C GLU A 94 -17.11 -16.88 -5.97
N GLU A 95 -16.61 -16.81 -4.73
CA GLU A 95 -16.47 -15.55 -3.98
C GLU A 95 -15.44 -14.62 -4.65
N GLU A 96 -14.25 -15.12 -4.99
CA GLU A 96 -13.19 -14.32 -5.61
C GLU A 96 -13.59 -13.85 -7.01
N ALA A 97 -14.26 -14.69 -7.80
CA ALA A 97 -14.77 -14.31 -9.11
C ALA A 97 -15.85 -13.21 -8.99
N ALA A 98 -16.72 -13.28 -7.97
CA ALA A 98 -17.67 -12.21 -7.69
C ALA A 98 -16.97 -10.90 -7.27
N ILE A 99 -15.90 -10.97 -6.46
CA ILE A 99 -15.10 -9.81 -6.11
C ILE A 99 -14.45 -9.20 -7.36
N GLN A 100 -13.84 -10.01 -8.23
CA GLN A 100 -13.18 -9.54 -9.45
C GLN A 100 -14.16 -8.85 -10.41
N ARG A 101 -15.38 -9.40 -10.57
CA ARG A 101 -16.44 -8.76 -11.39
C ARG A 101 -17.03 -7.50 -10.76
N GLY A 102 -16.72 -7.20 -9.49
CA GLY A 102 -17.38 -6.14 -8.72
C GLY A 102 -18.80 -6.50 -8.29
N ASP A 103 -19.18 -7.77 -8.36
CA ASP A 103 -20.49 -8.31 -7.98
C ASP A 103 -20.56 -8.71 -6.50
N ALA A 104 -19.45 -8.69 -5.78
CA ALA A 104 -19.44 -8.96 -4.36
C ALA A 104 -20.33 -7.93 -3.65
N GLY A 105 -21.46 -8.38 -3.09
CA GLY A 105 -22.40 -7.53 -2.34
C GLY A 105 -21.83 -6.89 -1.06
N THR A 106 -20.50 -6.94 -0.88
CA THR A 106 -19.74 -6.34 0.19
C THR A 106 -18.87 -5.24 -0.40
N GLU A 107 -19.12 -3.99 0.01
CA GLU A 107 -18.25 -2.87 -0.33
C GLU A 107 -16.87 -3.04 0.33
N ALA A 108 -15.81 -2.99 -0.47
CA ALA A 108 -14.45 -3.05 0.03
C ALA A 108 -14.06 -1.70 0.64
N THR A 109 -13.49 -1.71 1.84
CA THR A 109 -12.96 -0.52 2.52
C THR A 109 -11.45 -0.65 2.72
N TRP A 110 -10.79 0.48 2.96
CA TRP A 110 -9.38 0.53 3.30
C TRP A 110 -9.20 0.40 4.82
N VAL A 111 -8.50 -0.64 5.26
CA VAL A 111 -8.26 -0.92 6.69
C VAL A 111 -6.76 -0.95 6.99
N PRO A 112 -6.33 -0.52 8.19
CA PRO A 112 -4.92 -0.55 8.54
C PRO A 112 -4.39 -1.99 8.64
N SER A 113 -3.12 -2.17 8.28
CA SER A 113 -2.41 -3.42 8.50
C SER A 113 -2.38 -3.76 9.99
N PRO A 114 -2.59 -5.03 10.38
CA PRO A 114 -2.35 -5.48 11.75
C PRO A 114 -0.86 -5.45 12.13
N LEU A 115 0.04 -5.24 11.16
CA LEU A 115 1.48 -5.16 11.34
C LEU A 115 2.00 -3.72 11.46
N ASN A 116 1.12 -2.71 11.46
CA ASN A 116 1.53 -1.33 11.69
C ASN A 116 2.12 -1.15 13.09
N THR A 117 3.16 -0.32 13.19
CA THR A 117 3.74 0.08 14.48
C THR A 117 2.73 0.91 15.30
N PRO A 118 2.88 1.01 16.63
CA PRO A 118 2.08 1.94 17.43
C PRO A 118 2.13 3.38 16.92
N GLU A 119 3.29 3.82 16.45
CA GLU A 119 3.53 5.13 15.86
C GLU A 119 2.75 5.31 14.55
N ALA A 120 2.80 4.33 13.65
CA ALA A 120 2.00 4.33 12.42
C ALA A 120 0.49 4.33 12.72
N MET A 121 0.04 3.61 13.76
CA MET A 121 -1.38 3.61 14.15
C MET A 121 -1.81 4.95 14.76
N ALA A 122 -0.94 5.61 15.53
CA ALA A 122 -1.21 6.96 16.04
C ALA A 122 -1.36 7.96 14.88
N GLU A 123 -0.50 7.85 13.87
CA GLU A 123 -0.57 8.64 12.65
C GLU A 123 -1.85 8.36 11.84
N TYR A 124 -2.24 7.09 11.69
CA TYR A 124 -3.52 6.71 11.08
C TYR A 124 -4.71 7.39 11.76
N HIS A 125 -4.80 7.28 13.09
CA HIS A 125 -5.89 7.90 13.85
C HIS A 125 -5.89 9.42 13.73
N ARG A 126 -4.72 10.06 13.68
CA ARG A 126 -4.60 11.50 13.44
C ARG A 126 -5.21 11.87 12.07
N ARG A 127 -4.84 11.16 11.00
CA ARG A 127 -5.37 11.39 9.64
C ARG A 127 -6.89 11.20 9.56
N GLU A 128 -7.41 10.16 10.20
CA GLU A 128 -8.86 9.89 10.21
C GLU A 128 -9.67 10.98 10.94
N ASN A 129 -9.12 11.51 12.03
CA ASN A 129 -9.73 12.63 12.74
C ASN A 129 -9.75 13.91 11.87
N GLU A 130 -8.67 14.18 11.13
CA GLU A 130 -8.56 15.32 10.22
C GLU A 130 -9.53 15.21 9.03
N ARG A 131 -9.68 14.01 8.45
CA ARG A 131 -10.67 13.75 7.38
C ARG A 131 -12.11 13.94 7.87
N SER A 132 -12.41 13.44 9.08
CA SER A 132 -13.73 13.57 9.70
C SER A 132 -14.10 15.02 9.98
N ALA A 133 -13.12 15.84 10.41
CA ALA A 133 -13.31 17.27 10.62
C ALA A 133 -13.56 18.03 9.31
N THR A 134 -12.86 17.67 8.23
CA THR A 134 -12.98 18.33 6.91
C THR A 134 -14.30 18.00 6.20
N THR A 135 -14.88 16.83 6.46
CA THR A 135 -16.14 16.38 5.82
C THR A 135 -17.39 16.99 6.48
N SER A 136 -17.24 17.63 7.64
CA SER A 136 -18.34 18.17 8.45
C SER A 136 -18.62 19.67 8.25
N ASP A 137 -17.94 20.31 7.29
CA ASP A 137 -18.04 21.75 6.93
C ASP A 137 -18.59 21.92 5.51
#